data_AF-A0A850UUU1-F1
#
_entry.id   AF-A0A850UUU1-F1
#
_cell.length_a   1.000
_cell.length_b   1.000
_cell.length_c   1.000
_cell.angle_alpha   90.00
_cell.angle_beta   90.00
_cell.angle_gamma   90.00
#
_symmetry.space_group_name_H-M   'P 1'
#
loop_
_entity.id
_entity.type
_entity.pdbx_description
1 polymer ?
#
loop_
_entity_poly.entity_id
_entity_poly.type
_entity_poly.pdbx_seq_one_letter_code
_entity_poly.pdbx_strand_id
1 'polypeptide(L)'
;LSRGTVLGHLGANITLTCQDEVPANATVLWQVEEQRAAGGWGRQLAEGNTLLLQQLRYEDSGHYTCSVGSHLLRSLQLVVAEPPETPQVSCYRRSHDKDVLCEWPQQEKPSPGTRAVLWV
;
A
#
# COMPACT_ATOMS: atom_id res chain seq x y z
N LEU A 1 9.40 2.04 4.29
CA LEU A 1 8.29 1.14 3.89
C LEU A 1 8.58 -0.23 4.48
N SER A 2 7.71 -0.75 5.34
CA SER A 2 7.90 -2.05 6.02
C SER A 2 7.73 -3.22 5.04
N ARG A 3 8.37 -4.37 5.33
CA ARG A 3 8.09 -5.65 4.63
C ARG A 3 6.61 -5.99 4.86
N GLY A 4 5.76 -5.71 3.87
CA GLY A 4 4.32 -5.98 3.93
C GLY A 4 3.43 -4.89 3.35
N THR A 5 3.95 -3.69 3.03
CA THR A 5 3.14 -2.66 2.36
C THR A 5 3.17 -2.84 0.84
N VAL A 6 1.99 -2.84 0.22
CA VAL A 6 1.81 -2.82 -1.24
C VAL A 6 1.14 -1.50 -1.62
N LEU A 7 1.68 -0.81 -2.62
CA LEU A 7 1.10 0.43 -3.13
C LEU A 7 0.29 0.15 -4.38
N GLY A 8 -0.96 0.63 -4.40
CA GLY A 8 -1.83 0.62 -5.56
C GLY A 8 -2.18 2.04 -5.99
N HIS A 9 -2.32 2.28 -7.29
CA HIS A 9 -2.82 3.56 -7.80
C HIS A 9 -4.33 3.45 -8.07
N LEU A 10 -5.04 4.60 -8.06
CA LEU A 10 -6.45 4.62 -8.43
C LEU A 10 -6.67 4.05 -9.84
N GLY A 11 -7.72 3.25 -9.99
CA GLY A 11 -8.08 2.61 -11.26
C GLY A 11 -7.14 1.49 -11.70
N ALA A 12 -6.07 1.20 -10.93
CA ALA A 12 -5.17 0.10 -11.23
C ALA A 12 -5.84 -1.26 -11.13
N ASN A 13 -5.24 -2.24 -11.78
CA ASN A 13 -5.44 -3.65 -11.45
C ASN A 13 -4.16 -4.16 -10.79
N ILE A 14 -4.29 -4.75 -9.60
CA ILE A 14 -3.16 -5.32 -8.87
C ILE A 14 -3.46 -6.77 -8.51
N THR A 15 -2.41 -7.59 -8.53
CA THR A 15 -2.48 -8.98 -8.06
C THR A 15 -1.66 -9.11 -6.80
N LEU A 16 -2.31 -9.47 -5.69
CA LEU A 16 -1.64 -9.81 -4.45
C LEU A 16 -1.29 -11.29 -4.48
N THR A 17 -0.02 -11.61 -4.21
CA THR A 17 0.48 -12.99 -4.16
C THR A 17 0.79 -13.37 -2.72
N CYS A 18 0.25 -14.51 -2.28
CA CYS A 18 0.40 -14.96 -0.90
C CYS A 18 1.83 -15.45 -0.66
N GLN A 19 2.27 -16.47 -1.40
CA GLN A 19 3.63 -16.98 -1.37
C GLN A 19 4.16 -17.22 -2.78
N ASP A 20 5.48 -17.17 -2.94
CA ASP A 20 6.13 -17.46 -4.23
C ASP A 20 5.95 -18.95 -4.59
N GLU A 21 5.95 -19.83 -3.58
CA GLU A 21 5.65 -21.26 -3.70
C GLU A 21 4.52 -21.64 -2.75
N VAL A 22 3.46 -22.23 -3.28
CA VAL A 22 2.36 -22.78 -2.47
C VAL A 22 2.38 -24.31 -2.60
N PRO A 23 2.23 -25.06 -1.48
CA PRO A 23 2.10 -26.50 -1.55
C PRO A 23 0.93 -26.88 -2.46
N ALA A 24 1.15 -27.79 -3.41
CA ALA A 24 0.16 -28.18 -4.43
C ALA A 24 -1.19 -28.65 -3.86
N ASN A 25 -1.25 -29.04 -2.58
CA ASN A 25 -2.42 -29.57 -1.89
C ASN A 25 -3.04 -28.59 -0.87
N ALA A 26 -2.62 -27.32 -0.85
CA ALA A 26 -3.10 -26.34 0.12
C ALA A 26 -4.14 -25.39 -0.49
N THR A 27 -5.35 -25.35 0.09
CA THR A 27 -6.35 -24.34 -0.23
C THR A 27 -6.03 -23.03 0.50
N VAL A 28 -5.52 -22.05 -0.24
CA VAL A 28 -5.25 -20.71 0.28
C VAL A 28 -6.53 -19.89 0.26
N LEU A 29 -6.84 -19.20 1.36
CA LEU A 29 -7.99 -18.31 1.50
C LEU A 29 -7.51 -16.88 1.70
N TRP A 30 -8.08 -15.95 0.94
CA TRP A 30 -7.84 -14.52 1.10
C TRP A 30 -8.96 -13.86 1.90
N GLN A 31 -8.57 -13.03 2.86
CA GLN A 31 -9.48 -12.26 3.70
C GLN A 31 -9.03 -10.80 3.77
N VAL A 32 -9.99 -9.88 3.86
CA VAL A 32 -9.74 -8.48 4.19
C VAL A 32 -10.26 -8.20 5.59
N GLU A 33 -9.42 -7.56 6.40
CA GLU A 33 -9.82 -7.09 7.72
C GLU A 33 -10.72 -5.86 7.55
N GLU A 34 -12.00 -6.00 7.86
CA GLU A 34 -12.91 -4.85 7.89
C GLU A 34 -12.72 -4.09 9.19
N GLN A 35 -12.26 -2.84 9.09
CA GLN A 35 -12.10 -1.91 10.22
C GLN A 35 -13.42 -1.65 11.00
N ARG A 36 -14.58 -2.12 10.52
CA ARG A 36 -15.92 -1.86 11.08
C ARG A 36 -16.67 -3.10 11.56
N ALA A 37 -16.14 -4.30 11.41
CA ALA A 37 -16.83 -5.52 11.83
C ALA A 37 -16.63 -5.77 13.33
N ALA A 38 -17.59 -5.32 14.14
CA ALA A 38 -17.74 -5.73 15.53
C ALA A 38 -18.00 -7.25 15.60
N GLY A 39 -16.94 -8.05 15.51
CA GLY A 39 -17.03 -9.50 15.39
C GLY A 39 -15.74 -10.20 14.95
N GLY A 40 -14.73 -9.46 14.49
CA GLY A 40 -13.37 -9.98 14.30
C GLY A 40 -13.20 -10.99 13.15
N TRP A 41 -14.22 -11.21 12.32
CA TRP A 41 -14.13 -12.09 11.16
C TRP A 41 -14.02 -11.24 9.89
N GLY A 42 -12.86 -11.33 9.23
CA GLY A 42 -12.61 -10.67 7.95
C GLY A 42 -13.49 -11.23 6.82
N ARG A 43 -13.76 -10.43 5.80
CA ARG A 43 -14.55 -10.86 4.63
C ARG A 43 -13.69 -11.73 3.73
N GLN A 44 -14.11 -12.96 3.44
CA GLN A 44 -13.45 -13.81 2.45
C GLN A 44 -13.61 -13.21 1.05
N LEU A 45 -12.50 -13.10 0.32
CA LEU A 45 -12.45 -12.46 -1.00
C LEU A 45 -12.27 -13.46 -2.14
N ALA A 46 -11.35 -14.41 -1.97
CA ALA A 46 -11.00 -15.38 -3.02
C ALA A 46 -10.33 -16.62 -2.42
N GLU A 47 -10.29 -17.67 -3.22
CA GLU A 47 -9.52 -18.89 -2.96
C GLU A 47 -8.38 -19.00 -3.98
N GLY A 48 -7.20 -19.44 -3.55
CA GLY A 48 -6.00 -19.58 -4.37
C GLY A 48 -4.84 -18.68 -3.93
N ASN A 49 -3.65 -18.92 -4.49
CA ASN A 49 -2.43 -18.20 -4.11
C ASN A 49 -2.47 -16.69 -4.44
N THR A 50 -3.32 -16.29 -5.38
CA THR A 50 -3.39 -14.93 -5.91
C THR A 50 -4.76 -14.32 -5.74
N LEU A 51 -4.80 -13.05 -5.36
CA LEU A 51 -6.01 -12.23 -5.32
C LEU A 51 -5.89 -11.08 -6.33
N LEU A 52 -6.77 -11.05 -7.31
CA LEU A 52 -6.86 -9.96 -8.30
C LEU A 52 -7.84 -8.90 -7.80
N LEU A 53 -7.36 -7.67 -7.64
CA LEU A 53 -8.16 -6.48 -7.37
C LEU A 53 -8.16 -5.61 -8.62
N GLN A 54 -9.35 -5.25 -9.11
CA GLN A 54 -9.52 -4.48 -10.34
C GLN A 54 -10.10 -3.10 -10.05
N GLN A 55 -9.68 -2.10 -10.83
CA GLN A 55 -10.14 -0.72 -10.73
C GLN A 55 -10.08 -0.17 -9.30
N LEU A 56 -8.90 -0.23 -8.69
CA LEU A 56 -8.68 0.13 -7.29
C LEU A 56 -9.28 1.49 -6.93
N ARG A 57 -9.93 1.52 -5.76
CA ARG A 57 -10.48 2.71 -5.11
C ARG A 57 -9.77 2.95 -3.78
N TYR A 58 -9.85 4.16 -3.26
CA TYR A 58 -9.29 4.49 -1.94
C TYR A 58 -9.78 3.56 -0.83
N GLU A 59 -11.04 3.14 -0.92
CA GLU A 59 -11.74 2.24 -0.01
C GLU A 59 -11.26 0.78 -0.05
N ASP A 60 -10.50 0.38 -1.08
CA ASP A 60 -9.85 -0.94 -1.13
C ASP A 60 -8.59 -0.98 -0.26
N SER A 61 -8.13 0.17 0.27
CA SER A 61 -7.00 0.19 1.21
C SER A 61 -7.35 -0.54 2.50
N GLY A 62 -6.46 -1.41 2.97
CA GLY A 62 -6.71 -2.21 4.17
C GLY A 62 -5.69 -3.33 4.37
N HIS A 63 -5.92 -4.11 5.43
CA HIS A 63 -5.12 -5.29 5.74
C HIS A 63 -5.69 -6.52 5.04
N TYR A 64 -4.88 -7.11 4.16
CA TYR A 64 -5.19 -8.33 3.43
C TYR A 64 -4.37 -9.48 4.00
N THR A 65 -5.04 -10.56 4.37
CA THR A 65 -4.42 -11.75 4.91
C THR A 65 -4.68 -12.95 4.02
N CYS A 66 -3.69 -13.83 3.93
CA CYS A 66 -3.87 -15.13 3.31
C CYS A 66 -3.54 -16.24 4.30
N SER A 67 -4.37 -17.28 4.34
CA SER A 67 -4.25 -18.40 5.27
C SER A 67 -4.52 -19.75 4.60
N VAL A 68 -4.02 -20.83 5.19
CA VAL A 68 -4.38 -22.21 4.84
C VAL A 68 -4.96 -22.85 6.10
N GLY A 69 -6.25 -23.18 6.07
CA GLY A 69 -6.98 -23.57 7.27
C GLY A 69 -6.91 -22.49 8.35
N SER A 70 -6.39 -22.82 9.53
CA SER A 70 -6.20 -21.88 10.64
C SER A 70 -4.83 -21.18 10.65
N HIS A 71 -3.94 -21.50 9.71
CA HIS A 71 -2.57 -21.00 9.70
C HIS A 71 -2.43 -19.77 8.79
N LEU A 72 -2.11 -18.61 9.37
CA LEU A 72 -1.81 -17.37 8.64
C LEU A 72 -0.47 -17.50 7.90
N LEU A 73 -0.47 -17.25 6.59
CA LEU A 73 0.72 -17.28 5.75
C LEU A 73 1.34 -15.89 5.58
N ARG A 74 0.51 -14.90 5.23
CA ARG A 74 0.98 -13.54 4.97
C ARG A 74 -0.07 -12.51 5.36
N SER A 75 0.42 -11.36 5.82
CA SER A 75 -0.37 -10.15 6.03
C SER A 75 0.25 -9.02 5.22
N LEU A 76 -0.58 -8.32 4.45
CA LEU A 76 -0.20 -7.23 3.57
C LEU A 76 -1.05 -6.01 3.90
N GLN A 77 -0.44 -4.83 3.91
CA GLN A 77 -1.16 -3.57 3.96
C GLN A 77 -1.23 -2.99 2.55
N LEU A 78 -2.41 -3.01 1.93
CA LEU A 78 -2.65 -2.32 0.68
C LEU A 78 -2.95 -0.85 0.97
N VAL A 79 -2.18 0.04 0.36
CA VAL A 79 -2.43 1.48 0.38
C VAL A 79 -2.71 1.91 -1.06
N VAL A 80 -3.96 2.28 -1.32
CA VAL A 80 -4.35 2.89 -2.58
C VAL A 80 -4.14 4.39 -2.45
N ALA A 81 -3.15 4.91 -3.17
CA ALA A 81 -2.78 6.31 -3.14
C ALA A 81 -2.35 6.77 -4.54
N GLU A 82 -2.51 8.06 -4.78
CA GLU A 82 -1.96 8.68 -5.98
C GLU A 82 -0.43 8.80 -5.84
N PRO A 83 0.35 8.52 -6.89
CA PRO A 83 1.78 8.77 -6.89
C PRO A 83 2.06 10.25 -6.55
N PRO A 84 3.09 10.55 -5.74
CA PRO A 84 3.47 11.92 -5.47
C PRO A 84 3.95 12.62 -6.74
N GLU A 85 3.80 13.95 -6.76
CA GLU A 85 4.36 14.79 -7.82
C GLU A 85 5.88 14.55 -7.94
N THR A 86 6.39 14.56 -9.17
CA THR A 86 7.84 14.50 -9.39
C THR A 86 8.48 15.78 -8.85
N PRO A 87 9.40 15.70 -7.87
CA PRO A 87 9.91 16.89 -7.20
C PRO A 87 10.71 17.76 -8.18
N GLN A 88 10.30 19.01 -8.31
CA GLN A 88 11.07 20.03 -9.03
C GLN A 88 12.15 20.58 -8.10
N VAL A 89 13.31 19.93 -8.10
CA VAL A 89 14.41 20.28 -7.20
C VAL A 89 15.16 21.50 -7.75
N SER A 90 15.20 22.57 -6.96
CA SER A 90 16.03 23.75 -7.21
C SER A 90 17.15 23.79 -6.18
N CYS A 91 18.39 23.79 -6.66
CA CYS A 91 19.56 23.94 -5.81
C CYS A 91 20.28 25.23 -6.15
N TYR A 92 20.57 26.04 -5.14
CA TYR A 92 21.30 27.29 -5.32
C TYR A 92 22.22 27.57 -4.14
N ARG A 93 23.22 28.41 -4.39
CA ARG A 93 24.16 28.87 -3.38
C ARG A 93 24.26 30.38 -3.47
N ARG A 94 23.97 31.07 -2.37
CA ARG A 94 23.92 32.54 -2.35
C ARG A 94 25.31 33.19 -2.47
N SER A 95 26.35 32.53 -1.96
CA SER A 95 27.75 32.98 -2.01
C SER A 95 28.70 31.78 -1.82
N HIS A 96 29.97 31.90 -2.20
CA HIS A 96 30.96 30.81 -2.13
C HIS A 96 31.24 30.29 -0.71
N ASP A 97 31.03 31.12 0.32
CA ASP A 97 31.20 30.78 1.74
C ASP A 97 29.96 30.14 2.40
N LYS A 98 28.87 29.95 1.64
CA LYS A 98 27.62 29.36 2.14
C LYS A 98 27.40 27.96 1.58
N ASP A 99 26.63 27.18 2.32
CA ASP A 99 26.18 25.86 1.90
C ASP A 99 25.24 25.96 0.69
N VAL A 100 25.19 24.88 -0.09
CA VAL A 100 24.22 24.72 -1.17
C VAL A 100 22.88 24.37 -0.55
N LEU A 101 21.86 25.20 -0.82
CA LEU A 101 20.49 24.92 -0.41
C LEU A 101 19.75 24.28 -1.58
N CYS A 102 19.10 23.16 -1.33
CA CYS A 102 18.18 22.53 -2.27
C CYS A 102 16.77 22.55 -1.68
N GLU A 103 15.81 23.00 -2.47
CA GLU A 103 14.40 23.06 -2.11
C GLU A 103 13.53 22.44 -3.21
N TRP A 104 12.37 21.91 -2.83
CA TRP A 104 11.38 21.36 -3.75
C TRP A 104 9.97 21.72 -3.23
N PRO A 105 9.41 22.87 -3.64
CA PRO A 105 8.03 23.20 -3.29
C PRO A 105 7.06 22.26 -4.01
N GLN A 106 5.98 21.86 -3.33
CA GLN A 106 4.87 21.16 -3.98
C GLN A 106 4.13 22.14 -4.89
N GLN A 107 3.90 21.80 -6.16
CA GLN A 107 3.18 22.68 -7.06
C GLN A 107 1.67 22.48 -6.99
N GLU A 108 1.24 21.25 -6.69
CA GLU A 108 -0.16 20.92 -6.49
C GLU A 108 -0.49 20.62 -5.04
N LYS A 109 -1.76 20.90 -4.68
CA LYS A 109 -2.26 20.53 -3.36
C LYS A 109 -2.26 19.00 -3.25
N PRO A 110 -1.73 18.42 -2.15
CA PRO A 110 -1.77 16.98 -1.95
C PRO A 110 -3.20 16.45 -2.08
N SER A 111 -3.33 15.22 -2.57
CA SER A 111 -4.62 14.54 -2.64
C SER A 111 -5.27 14.47 -1.26
N PRO A 112 -6.61 14.47 -1.15
CA PRO A 112 -7.32 14.51 0.13
C PRO A 112 -6.94 13.40 1.12
N GLY A 113 -6.41 12.27 0.62
CA GLY A 113 -5.94 11.14 1.42
C GLY A 113 -4.51 11.27 1.95
N THR A 114 -3.77 12.31 1.57
CA THR A 114 -2.37 12.49 1.98
C THR A 114 -2.27 12.94 3.44
N ARG A 115 -1.63 12.13 4.28
CA ARG A 115 -1.32 12.47 5.68
C ARG A 115 0.16 12.79 5.84
N ALA A 116 0.47 14.01 6.28
CA ALA A 116 1.82 14.37 6.68
C ALA A 116 2.12 13.82 8.08
N VAL A 117 3.27 13.15 8.24
CA VAL A 117 3.79 12.71 9.54
C VAL A 117 5.07 13.50 9.80
N LEU A 118 5.09 14.25 10.90
CA LEU A 118 6.31 14.91 11.36
C LEU A 118 7.18 13.87 12.05
N TRP A 119 8.36 13.61 11.51
CA TRP A 119 9.38 12.84 12.20
C TRP A 119 10.09 13.78 13.17
N VAL A 120 9.89 13.57 14.47
CA VAL A 120 10.56 14.27 15.58
C VAL A 120 11.69 13.41 16.10
#